data_AF-A0A1N6GZP3-F1
#
_entry.id   AF-A0A1N6GZP3-F1
#
_cell.length_a   1.000
_cell.length_b   1.000
_cell.length_c   1.000
_cell.angle_alpha   90.00
_cell.angle_beta   90.00
_cell.angle_gamma   90.00
#
_symmetry.space_group_name_H-M   'P 1'
#
loop_
_entity.id
_entity.type
_entity.pdbx_description
1 polymer ?
#
loop_
_entity_poly.entity_id
_entity_poly.type
_entity_poly.pdbx_seq_one_letter_code
_entity_poly.pdbx_strand_id
1 'polypeptide(L)'
;MFSFLNGKSPFDEAEEKLEAGETVNGRPKLPQAPIMGWQDGVFLLVLAGLIVGVYYWYQYTKQKSAEVFATCDALYVAAESNPSKYADAEVCYNETWDLSFVSDSMEILRQNRLGSIEDLRNQQKDVYADAMGAMAARDTVAAYNVVNAYKGPMLLSQGDRKDWEKIVNSDAVKACVAAAAARADSIAREKAIADSLAQVAAELRAKAVADSIEKANKKLARKGKRKKA
;
A
#
# COMPACT_ATOMS: atom_id res chain seq x y z
N MET A 1 17.56 -49.03 -5.26
CA MET A 1 16.97 -50.11 -6.10
C MET A 1 17.04 -51.38 -5.28
N PHE A 2 15.90 -51.86 -4.77
CA PHE A 2 15.84 -53.05 -3.93
C PHE A 2 16.13 -54.29 -4.78
N SER A 3 17.20 -55.01 -4.45
CA SER A 3 17.58 -56.25 -5.13
C SER A 3 16.87 -57.43 -4.46
N PHE A 4 15.65 -57.73 -4.93
CA PHE A 4 14.88 -58.94 -4.60
C PHE A 4 15.10 -60.02 -5.68
N LEU A 5 16.34 -60.22 -6.14
CA LEU A 5 16.66 -61.15 -7.24
C LEU A 5 17.92 -61.97 -6.96
N ASN A 6 17.89 -62.74 -5.86
CA ASN A 6 18.62 -64.01 -5.83
C ASN A 6 17.80 -65.01 -5.00
N GLY A 7 16.91 -65.72 -5.70
CA GLY A 7 15.90 -66.59 -5.13
C GLY A 7 16.46 -67.91 -4.60
N LYS A 8 16.88 -67.91 -3.33
CA LYS A 8 16.71 -69.07 -2.45
C LYS A 8 15.89 -68.62 -1.26
N SER A 9 14.78 -69.30 -1.01
CA SER A 9 13.93 -68.96 0.12
C SER A 9 14.70 -69.30 1.41
N PRO A 10 14.56 -68.50 2.49
CA PRO A 10 15.16 -68.83 3.79
C PRO A 10 14.58 -70.11 4.40
N PHE A 11 13.53 -70.68 3.80
CA PHE A 11 12.94 -71.96 4.18
C PHE A 11 13.65 -73.14 3.51
N ASP A 12 14.17 -73.00 2.28
CA ASP A 12 14.94 -74.06 1.60
C ASP A 12 16.30 -74.32 2.28
N GLU A 13 16.99 -73.28 2.75
CA GLU A 13 18.23 -73.45 3.53
C GLU A 13 17.98 -74.04 4.93
N ALA A 14 16.75 -73.91 5.46
CA ALA A 14 16.38 -74.45 6.76
C ALA A 14 16.07 -75.95 6.68
N GLU A 15 15.49 -76.43 5.58
CA GLU A 15 15.29 -77.87 5.32
C GLU A 15 16.61 -78.59 5.04
N GLU A 16 17.50 -78.00 4.22
CA GLU A 16 18.81 -78.60 3.89
C GLU A 16 19.71 -78.76 5.13
N LYS A 17 19.62 -77.84 6.10
CA LYS A 17 20.35 -77.92 7.39
C LYS A 17 19.70 -78.87 8.41
N LEU A 18 18.41 -79.16 8.26
CA LEU A 18 17.69 -80.17 9.03
C LEU A 18 18.11 -81.59 8.60
N GLU A 19 18.37 -81.80 7.31
CA GLU A 19 18.95 -83.05 6.78
C GLU A 19 20.45 -83.19 7.08
N ALA A 20 21.20 -82.08 7.17
CA ALA A 20 22.63 -82.07 7.50
C ALA A 20 22.95 -82.31 9.00
N GLY A 21 21.94 -82.50 9.85
CA GLY A 21 22.14 -82.91 11.25
C GLY A 21 22.61 -81.81 12.22
N GLU A 22 22.65 -80.54 11.82
CA GLU A 22 22.99 -79.42 12.71
C GLU A 22 21.77 -78.97 13.55
N THR A 23 21.35 -79.83 14.48
CA THR A 23 20.27 -79.52 15.44
C THR A 23 20.83 -79.31 16.85
N VAL A 24 20.28 -78.31 17.56
CA VAL A 24 20.42 -78.19 19.02
C VAL A 24 19.01 -78.37 19.58
N ASN A 25 18.77 -79.47 20.30
CA ASN A 25 17.47 -79.80 20.90
C ASN A 25 16.27 -79.80 19.91
N GLY A 26 16.44 -80.39 18.73
CA GLY A 26 15.33 -80.71 17.82
C GLY A 26 14.64 -79.52 17.14
N ARG A 27 15.26 -78.33 17.15
CA ARG A 27 14.82 -77.18 16.33
C ARG A 27 15.95 -76.74 15.40
N PRO A 28 15.64 -76.30 14.16
CA PRO A 28 16.64 -75.78 13.25
C PRO A 28 17.33 -74.59 13.90
N LYS A 29 18.67 -74.57 13.84
CA LYS A 29 19.47 -73.45 14.32
C LYS A 29 19.19 -72.26 13.40
N LEU A 30 18.23 -71.41 13.79
CA LEU A 30 18.01 -70.14 13.11
C LEU A 30 19.35 -69.38 13.08
N PRO A 31 19.74 -68.80 11.94
CA PRO A 31 20.90 -67.92 11.93
C PRO A 31 20.64 -66.85 12.99
N GLN A 32 21.53 -66.77 13.99
CA GLN A 32 21.58 -65.58 14.86
C GLN A 32 21.90 -64.43 13.92
N ALA A 33 20.86 -63.70 13.50
CA ALA A 33 21.04 -62.46 12.78
C ALA A 33 22.01 -61.62 13.62
N PRO A 34 23.11 -61.14 13.03
CA PRO A 34 24.11 -60.40 13.78
C PRO A 34 23.40 -59.24 14.49
N ILE A 35 23.55 -59.19 15.82
CA ILE A 35 23.24 -58.03 16.64
C ILE A 35 23.88 -56.84 15.92
N MET A 36 23.08 -55.84 15.51
CA MET A 36 23.50 -54.69 14.70
C MET A 36 24.98 -54.37 14.89
N GLY A 37 25.76 -54.46 13.81
CA GLY A 37 27.18 -54.11 13.88
C GLY A 37 27.33 -52.70 14.43
N TRP A 38 28.37 -52.45 15.24
CA TRP A 38 28.66 -51.13 15.83
C TRP A 38 28.55 -49.97 14.82
N GLN A 39 28.91 -50.22 13.56
CA GLN A 39 28.77 -49.29 12.44
C GLN A 39 27.32 -48.86 12.16
N ASP A 40 26.36 -49.77 12.28
CA ASP A 40 24.92 -49.50 12.10
C ASP A 40 24.39 -48.61 13.25
N GLY A 41 24.87 -48.84 14.48
CA GLY A 41 24.59 -47.97 15.62
C GLY A 41 25.11 -46.54 15.46
N VAL A 42 26.35 -46.38 14.95
CA VAL A 42 26.92 -45.06 14.63
C VAL A 42 26.14 -44.37 13.51
N PHE A 43 25.72 -45.12 12.48
CA PHE A 43 24.92 -44.58 11.39
C PHE A 43 23.55 -44.06 11.88
N LEU A 44 22.87 -44.81 12.76
CA LEU A 44 21.63 -44.37 13.40
C LEU A 44 21.80 -43.10 14.24
N LEU A 45 22.93 -42.96 14.96
CA LEU A 45 23.22 -41.73 15.72
C LEU A 45 23.46 -40.52 14.81
N VAL A 46 24.14 -40.69 13.67
CA VAL A 46 24.31 -39.62 12.67
C VAL A 46 22.96 -39.20 12.09
N LEU A 47 22.09 -40.17 11.77
CA LEU A 47 20.72 -39.92 11.30
C LEU A 47 19.89 -39.16 12.34
N ALA A 48 19.93 -39.59 13.59
CA ALA A 48 19.26 -38.90 14.69
C ALA A 48 19.78 -37.47 14.85
N GLY A 49 21.10 -37.27 14.78
CA GLY A 49 21.73 -35.95 14.83
C GLY A 49 21.30 -35.05 13.67
N LEU A 50 21.21 -35.58 12.46
CA LEU A 50 20.70 -34.86 11.28
C LEU A 50 19.24 -34.45 11.45
N ILE A 51 18.37 -35.37 11.89
CA ILE A 51 16.94 -35.09 12.10
C ILE A 51 16.76 -33.97 13.15
N VAL A 52 17.46 -34.08 14.27
CA VAL A 52 17.41 -33.08 15.35
C VAL A 52 17.97 -31.74 14.87
N GLY A 53 19.11 -31.75 14.18
CA GLY A 53 19.72 -30.54 13.62
C GLY A 53 18.81 -29.82 12.62
N VAL A 54 18.21 -30.56 11.70
CA VAL A 54 17.24 -30.02 10.73
C VAL A 54 16.00 -29.47 11.45
N TYR A 55 15.51 -30.14 12.50
CA TYR A 55 14.38 -29.66 13.29
C TYR A 55 14.67 -28.32 13.96
N TYR A 56 15.82 -28.17 14.64
CA TYR A 56 16.20 -26.90 15.26
C TYR A 56 16.43 -25.79 14.22
N TRP A 57 17.06 -26.11 13.09
CA TRP A 57 17.24 -25.16 12.00
C TRP A 57 15.90 -24.70 11.41
N TYR A 58 14.94 -25.61 11.26
CA TYR A 58 13.59 -25.31 10.80
C TYR A 58 12.82 -24.41 11.77
N GLN A 59 12.93 -24.66 13.09
CA GLN A 59 12.31 -23.78 14.10
C GLN A 59 12.94 -22.39 14.12
N TYR A 60 14.27 -22.31 13.98
CA TYR A 60 14.99 -21.04 13.90
C TYR A 60 14.58 -20.20 12.68
N THR A 61 14.54 -20.82 11.50
CA THR A 61 14.14 -20.13 10.25
C THR A 61 12.69 -19.65 10.33
N LYS A 62 11.79 -20.43 10.94
CA LYS A 62 10.42 -20.00 11.26
C LYS A 62 10.37 -18.76 12.13
N GLN A 63 11.06 -18.76 13.27
CA GLN A 63 11.08 -17.62 14.18
C GLN A 63 11.62 -16.36 13.49
N LYS A 64 12.76 -16.49 12.79
CA LYS A 64 13.37 -15.39 12.05
C LYS A 64 12.43 -14.82 10.98
N SER A 65 11.75 -15.68 10.22
CA SER A 65 10.78 -15.22 9.21
C SER A 65 9.63 -14.44 9.85
N ALA A 66 9.05 -14.94 10.95
CA ALA A 66 7.98 -14.25 11.66
C ALA A 66 8.43 -12.89 12.22
N GLU A 67 9.64 -12.80 12.76
CA GLU A 67 10.21 -11.54 13.25
C GLU A 67 10.37 -10.51 12.13
N VAL A 68 10.95 -10.90 10.99
CA VAL A 68 11.12 -10.00 9.83
C VAL A 68 9.77 -9.51 9.34
N PHE A 69 8.80 -10.41 9.16
CA PHE A 69 7.44 -10.03 8.74
C PHE A 69 6.75 -9.10 9.75
N ALA A 70 6.93 -9.32 11.05
CA ALA A 70 6.41 -8.42 12.08
C ALA A 70 7.06 -7.03 12.01
N THR A 71 8.36 -6.94 11.73
CA THR A 71 9.03 -5.64 11.54
C THR A 71 8.52 -4.91 10.30
N CYS A 72 8.30 -5.61 9.19
CA CYS A 72 7.76 -5.00 7.97
C CYS A 72 6.31 -4.55 8.16
N ASP A 73 5.48 -5.34 8.85
CA ASP A 73 4.09 -4.96 9.14
C ASP A 73 4.03 -3.77 10.11
N ALA A 74 4.93 -3.70 11.11
CA ALA A 74 5.04 -2.54 11.97
C ALA A 74 5.40 -1.26 11.19
N LEU A 75 6.29 -1.33 10.20
CA LEU A 75 6.61 -0.21 9.31
C LEU A 75 5.40 0.20 8.46
N TYR A 76 4.65 -0.78 7.95
CA TYR A 76 3.44 -0.54 7.17
C TYR A 76 2.34 0.12 8.00
N VAL A 77 2.07 -0.38 9.20
CA VAL A 77 1.09 0.21 10.12
C VAL A 77 1.52 1.62 10.55
N ALA A 78 2.82 1.82 10.82
CA ALA A 78 3.34 3.16 11.09
C ALA A 78 3.13 4.12 9.90
N ALA A 79 3.15 3.59 8.67
CA ALA A 79 2.94 4.37 7.45
C ALA A 79 1.51 4.91 7.29
N GLU A 80 0.52 4.31 7.96
CA GLU A 80 -0.84 4.86 8.01
C GLU A 80 -0.86 6.25 8.68
N SER A 81 0.00 6.47 9.68
CA SER A 81 0.16 7.76 10.35
C SER A 81 1.20 8.66 9.69
N ASN A 82 2.21 8.07 9.04
CA ASN A 82 3.33 8.77 8.41
C ASN A 82 3.57 8.22 7.00
N PRO A 83 2.97 8.80 5.96
CA PRO A 83 3.04 8.26 4.60
C PRO A 83 4.47 8.10 4.04
N SER A 84 5.46 8.81 4.59
CA SER A 84 6.87 8.63 4.23
C SER A 84 7.41 7.22 4.49
N LYS A 85 6.77 6.46 5.39
CA LYS A 85 7.20 5.11 5.78
C LYS A 85 6.77 4.00 4.81
N TYR A 86 5.87 4.28 3.87
CA TYR A 86 5.48 3.28 2.87
C TYR A 86 6.66 2.83 2.00
N ALA A 87 7.61 3.72 1.70
CA ALA A 87 8.82 3.36 0.96
C ALA A 87 9.72 2.39 1.77
N ASP A 88 9.90 2.65 3.07
CA ASP A 88 10.67 1.77 3.96
C ASP A 88 9.98 0.40 4.09
N ALA A 89 8.65 0.38 4.21
CA ALA A 89 7.86 -0.86 4.28
C ALA A 89 7.97 -1.69 3.01
N GLU A 90 7.92 -1.07 1.83
CA GLU A 90 8.09 -1.77 0.55
C GLU A 90 9.45 -2.45 0.43
N VAL A 91 10.52 -1.74 0.80
CA VAL A 91 11.88 -2.31 0.80
C VAL A 91 11.95 -3.50 1.75
N CYS A 92 11.41 -3.36 2.97
CA CYS A 92 11.37 -4.45 3.95
C CYS A 92 10.64 -5.69 3.40
N TYR A 93 9.45 -5.51 2.81
CA TYR A 93 8.72 -6.62 2.21
C TYR A 93 9.44 -7.22 1.00
N ASN A 94 10.19 -6.45 0.22
CA ASN A 94 11.01 -6.99 -0.87
C ASN A 94 12.18 -7.85 -0.35
N GLU A 95 12.81 -7.49 0.76
CA GLU A 95 13.86 -8.31 1.38
C GLU A 95 13.33 -9.67 1.89
N THR A 96 12.03 -9.79 2.15
CA THR A 96 11.44 -11.08 2.56
C THR A 96 11.45 -12.15 1.47
N TRP A 97 11.66 -11.78 0.20
CA TRP A 97 11.82 -12.75 -0.90
C TRP A 97 13.07 -13.63 -0.73
N ASP A 98 14.08 -13.14 0.00
CA ASP A 98 15.34 -13.87 0.25
C ASP A 98 15.26 -14.80 1.48
N LEU A 99 14.11 -14.86 2.17
CA LEU A 99 13.94 -15.74 3.32
C LEU A 99 13.83 -17.21 2.89
N SER A 100 14.54 -18.09 3.61
CA SER A 100 14.54 -19.53 3.35
C SER A 100 13.23 -20.23 3.71
N PHE A 101 12.36 -19.57 4.49
CA PHE A 101 11.04 -20.07 4.85
C PHE A 101 10.05 -18.91 4.91
N VAL A 102 8.91 -19.08 4.24
CA VAL A 102 7.74 -18.20 4.31
C VAL A 102 6.51 -19.12 4.32
N SER A 103 5.57 -18.89 5.24
CA SER A 103 4.29 -19.61 5.25
C SER A 103 3.29 -18.97 4.29
N ASP A 104 2.29 -19.73 3.84
CA ASP A 104 1.24 -19.23 2.93
C ASP A 104 0.55 -17.97 3.47
N SER A 105 0.33 -17.90 4.79
CA SER A 105 -0.23 -16.70 5.43
C SER A 105 0.66 -15.46 5.32
N MET A 106 1.98 -15.62 5.43
CA MET A 106 2.96 -14.53 5.29
C MET A 106 3.13 -14.14 3.83
N GLU A 107 3.06 -15.11 2.91
CA GLU A 107 3.03 -14.87 1.47
C GLU A 107 1.85 -13.97 1.07
N ILE A 108 0.65 -14.35 1.52
CA ILE A 108 -0.57 -13.57 1.27
C ILE A 108 -0.45 -12.17 1.88
N LEU A 109 0.07 -12.07 3.12
CA LEU A 109 0.30 -10.77 3.76
C LEU A 109 1.22 -9.89 2.93
N ARG A 110 2.36 -10.41 2.46
CA ARG A 110 3.30 -9.68 1.61
C ARG A 110 2.63 -9.19 0.33
N GLN A 111 1.96 -10.08 -0.39
CA GLN A 111 1.32 -9.72 -1.67
C GLN A 111 0.26 -8.63 -1.47
N ASN A 112 -0.56 -8.73 -0.41
CA ASN A 112 -1.55 -7.70 -0.09
C ASN A 112 -0.90 -6.35 0.23
N ARG A 113 0.21 -6.34 0.97
CA ARG A 113 0.90 -5.12 1.40
C ARG A 113 1.68 -4.46 0.27
N LEU A 114 2.36 -5.25 -0.56
CA LEU A 114 3.03 -4.74 -1.76
C LEU A 114 2.01 -4.25 -2.79
N GLY A 115 0.90 -4.98 -2.97
CA GLY A 115 -0.18 -4.56 -3.86
C GLY A 115 -0.81 -3.23 -3.44
N SER A 116 -1.09 -3.03 -2.15
CA SER A 116 -1.62 -1.74 -1.68
C SER A 116 -0.63 -0.58 -1.85
N ILE A 117 0.67 -0.82 -1.67
CA ILE A 117 1.71 0.19 -1.96
C ILE A 117 1.77 0.50 -3.45
N GLU A 118 1.62 -0.50 -4.31
CA GLU A 118 1.59 -0.32 -5.76
C GLU A 118 0.36 0.48 -6.21
N ASP A 119 -0.81 0.24 -5.60
CA ASP A 119 -2.02 1.03 -5.84
C ASP A 119 -1.81 2.50 -5.45
N LEU A 120 -1.19 2.77 -4.30
CA LEU A 120 -0.84 4.14 -3.87
C LEU A 120 0.15 4.81 -4.83
N ARG A 121 1.12 4.06 -5.35
CA ARG A 121 2.06 4.54 -6.36
C ARG A 121 1.34 4.88 -7.66
N ASN A 122 0.39 4.05 -8.11
CA ASN A 122 -0.36 4.32 -9.33
C ASN A 122 -1.24 5.56 -9.19
N GLN A 123 -1.92 5.72 -8.04
CA GLN A 123 -2.64 6.96 -7.73
C GLN A 123 -1.71 8.18 -7.75
N GLN A 124 -0.49 8.05 -7.23
CA GLN A 124 0.48 9.15 -7.29
C GLN A 124 0.93 9.46 -8.72
N LYS A 125 1.13 8.43 -9.56
CA LYS A 125 1.46 8.61 -10.98
C LYS A 125 0.36 9.32 -11.74
N ASP A 126 -0.91 9.05 -11.43
CA ASP A 126 -2.04 9.74 -12.05
C ASP A 126 -2.02 11.24 -11.69
N VAL A 127 -1.82 11.57 -10.41
CA VAL A 127 -1.68 12.97 -9.96
C VAL A 127 -0.47 13.65 -10.62
N TYR A 128 0.64 12.93 -10.77
CA TYR A 128 1.81 13.43 -11.48
C TYR A 128 1.50 13.68 -12.97
N ALA A 129 0.79 12.77 -13.64
CA ALA A 129 0.39 12.93 -15.02
C ALA A 129 -0.52 14.14 -15.21
N ASP A 130 -1.48 14.37 -14.31
CA ASP A 130 -2.34 15.54 -14.30
C ASP A 130 -1.54 16.84 -14.13
N ALA A 131 -0.59 16.85 -13.20
CA ALA A 131 0.29 17.99 -12.98
C ALA A 131 1.16 18.30 -14.22
N MET A 132 1.74 17.27 -14.84
CA MET A 132 2.54 17.42 -16.04
C MET A 132 1.70 17.82 -17.26
N GLY A 133 0.46 17.35 -17.34
CA GLY A 133 -0.52 17.80 -18.34
C GLY A 133 -0.84 19.28 -18.21
N ALA A 134 -1.05 19.78 -16.98
CA ALA A 134 -1.25 21.21 -16.71
C ALA A 134 0.00 22.04 -17.05
N MET A 135 1.20 21.55 -16.73
CA MET A 135 2.45 22.19 -17.14
C MET A 135 2.59 22.26 -18.66
N ALA A 136 2.23 21.19 -19.38
CA ALA A 136 2.26 21.15 -20.85
C ALA A 136 1.25 22.15 -21.46
N ALA A 137 0.09 22.33 -20.82
CA ALA A 137 -0.89 23.36 -21.15
C ALA A 137 -0.48 24.78 -20.74
N ARG A 138 0.71 24.96 -20.15
CA ARG A 138 1.25 26.21 -19.59
C ARG A 138 0.44 26.77 -18.41
N ASP A 139 -0.39 25.94 -17.77
CA ASP A 139 -1.10 26.29 -16.56
C ASP A 139 -0.31 25.84 -15.32
N THR A 140 0.67 26.66 -14.94
CA THR A 140 1.54 26.41 -13.78
C THR A 140 0.79 26.48 -12.46
N VAL A 141 -0.36 27.16 -12.42
CA VAL A 141 -1.17 27.30 -11.20
C VAL A 141 -1.95 26.02 -10.93
N ALA A 142 -2.60 25.47 -11.95
CA ALA A 142 -3.26 24.18 -11.86
C ALA A 142 -2.25 23.07 -11.50
N ALA A 143 -1.09 23.03 -12.16
CA ALA A 143 -0.03 22.07 -11.85
C ALA A 143 0.43 22.15 -10.39
N TYR A 144 0.70 23.37 -9.89
CA TYR A 144 1.09 23.57 -8.49
C TYR A 144 0.00 23.11 -7.51
N ASN A 145 -1.27 23.43 -7.79
CA ASN A 145 -2.38 23.07 -6.91
C ASN A 145 -2.61 21.57 -6.85
N VAL A 146 -2.51 20.85 -7.98
CA VAL A 146 -2.63 19.38 -8.03
C VAL A 146 -1.55 18.71 -7.17
N VAL A 147 -0.30 19.15 -7.34
CA VAL A 147 0.87 18.62 -6.64
C VAL A 147 0.83 18.96 -5.14
N ASN A 148 0.43 20.18 -4.79
CA ASN A 148 0.39 20.64 -3.39
C ASN A 148 -0.83 20.12 -2.62
N ALA A 149 -1.90 19.70 -3.32
CA ALA A 149 -3.05 19.05 -2.72
C ALA A 149 -2.78 17.60 -2.32
N TYR A 150 -1.79 16.95 -2.94
CA TYR A 150 -1.43 15.57 -2.63
C TYR A 150 -0.75 15.47 -1.27
N LYS A 151 -1.34 14.65 -0.38
CA LYS A 151 -0.83 14.38 0.98
C LYS A 151 -0.39 12.93 1.18
N GLY A 152 -0.33 12.16 0.10
CA GLY A 152 0.03 10.74 0.14
C GLY A 152 1.54 10.49 0.17
N PRO A 153 1.94 9.21 0.13
CA PRO A 153 3.36 8.83 0.15
C PRO A 153 4.11 9.26 -1.12
N MET A 154 5.40 9.56 -0.98
CA MET A 154 6.27 9.86 -2.13
C MET A 154 6.92 8.57 -2.65
N LEU A 155 6.26 7.89 -3.59
CA LEU A 155 6.65 6.61 -4.19
C LEU A 155 7.10 6.72 -5.66
N LEU A 156 7.20 7.95 -6.19
CA LEU A 156 7.68 8.23 -7.54
C LEU A 156 9.17 7.88 -7.72
N SER A 157 9.56 7.62 -8.97
CA SER A 157 10.96 7.43 -9.33
C SER A 157 11.78 8.69 -9.05
N GLN A 158 13.11 8.55 -8.89
CA GLN A 158 13.97 9.70 -8.64
C GLN A 158 13.87 10.79 -9.74
N GLY A 159 13.59 10.41 -10.98
CA GLY A 159 13.39 11.35 -12.09
C GLY A 159 12.11 12.16 -11.89
N ASP A 160 10.98 11.47 -11.80
CA ASP A 160 9.65 12.09 -11.67
C ASP A 160 9.54 12.90 -10.39
N ARG A 161 10.15 12.42 -9.30
CA ARG A 161 10.23 13.14 -8.02
C ARG A 161 10.97 14.47 -8.13
N LYS A 162 12.04 14.55 -8.92
CA LYS A 162 12.74 15.83 -9.14
C LYS A 162 11.86 16.83 -9.86
N ASP A 163 11.08 16.38 -10.84
CA ASP A 163 10.17 17.26 -11.57
C ASP A 163 8.99 17.70 -10.70
N TRP A 164 8.46 16.79 -9.88
CA TRP A 164 7.49 17.11 -8.83
C TRP A 164 8.04 18.19 -7.88
N GLU A 165 9.25 18.00 -7.36
CA GLU A 165 9.89 18.94 -6.44
C GLU A 165 10.18 20.30 -7.12
N LYS A 166 10.51 20.33 -8.41
CA LYS A 166 10.62 21.59 -9.16
C LYS A 166 9.30 22.34 -9.23
N ILE A 167 8.17 21.66 -9.43
CA ILE A 167 6.85 22.30 -9.45
C ILE A 167 6.55 22.92 -8.09
N VAL A 168 6.80 22.19 -6.99
CA VAL A 168 6.54 22.69 -5.63
C VAL A 168 7.49 23.82 -5.23
N ASN A 169 8.78 23.71 -5.57
CA ASN A 169 9.81 24.58 -5.01
C ASN A 169 10.22 25.74 -5.93
N SER A 170 9.80 25.76 -7.19
CA SER A 170 10.15 26.84 -8.11
C SER A 170 9.51 28.17 -7.68
N ASP A 171 10.37 29.16 -7.40
CA ASP A 171 9.94 30.51 -7.06
C ASP A 171 9.14 31.18 -8.18
N ALA A 172 9.43 30.83 -9.44
CA ALA A 172 8.65 31.30 -10.59
C ALA A 172 7.22 30.75 -10.57
N VAL A 173 7.04 29.47 -10.24
CA VAL A 173 5.72 28.84 -10.12
C VAL A 173 4.95 29.44 -8.94
N LYS A 174 5.60 29.60 -7.78
CA LYS A 174 5.00 30.26 -6.60
C LYS A 174 4.59 31.70 -6.89
N ALA A 175 5.43 32.47 -7.59
CA ALA A 175 5.12 33.83 -8.00
C ALA A 175 3.92 33.88 -8.97
N CYS A 176 3.84 32.95 -9.92
CA CYS A 176 2.69 32.82 -10.82
C CYS A 176 1.40 32.51 -10.06
N VAL A 177 1.44 31.61 -9.07
CA VAL A 177 0.28 31.28 -8.21
C VAL A 177 -0.14 32.50 -7.38
N ALA A 178 0.81 33.19 -6.74
CA ALA A 178 0.52 34.40 -5.97
C ALA A 178 -0.07 35.53 -6.82
N ALA A 179 0.45 35.73 -8.03
CA ALA A 179 -0.08 36.70 -8.98
C ALA A 179 -1.50 36.34 -9.47
N ALA A 180 -1.77 35.05 -9.70
CA ALA A 180 -3.10 34.58 -10.08
C ALA A 180 -4.12 34.77 -8.94
N ALA A 181 -3.74 34.48 -7.70
CA ALA A 181 -4.57 34.73 -6.52
C ALA A 181 -4.89 36.22 -6.36
N ALA A 182 -3.89 37.09 -6.49
CA ALA A 182 -4.08 38.55 -6.39
C ALA A 182 -5.03 39.09 -7.48
N ARG A 183 -4.99 38.53 -8.69
CA ARG A 183 -5.92 38.88 -9.78
C ARG A 183 -7.35 38.39 -9.51
N ALA A 184 -7.49 37.19 -8.95
CA ALA A 184 -8.81 36.68 -8.57
C ALA A 184 -9.46 37.57 -7.49
N ASP A 185 -8.68 37.98 -6.48
CA ASP A 185 -9.13 38.89 -5.43
C ASP A 185 -9.53 40.26 -5.96
N SER A 186 -8.78 40.82 -6.92
CA SER A 186 -9.15 42.11 -7.53
C SER A 186 -10.46 42.01 -8.31
N ILE A 187 -10.65 40.94 -9.10
CA ILE A 187 -11.89 40.70 -9.86
C ILE A 187 -13.08 40.52 -8.90
N ALA A 188 -12.89 39.78 -7.80
CA ALA A 188 -13.94 39.58 -6.80
C ALA A 188 -14.36 40.90 -6.13
N ARG A 189 -13.39 41.76 -5.80
CA ARG A 189 -13.66 43.11 -5.25
C ARG A 189 -14.40 43.99 -6.25
N GLU A 190 -13.98 44.00 -7.52
CA GLU A 190 -14.66 44.75 -8.58
C GLU A 190 -16.11 44.29 -8.77
N LYS A 191 -16.35 42.98 -8.75
CA LYS A 191 -17.71 42.42 -8.81
C LYS A 191 -18.56 42.85 -7.60
N ALA A 192 -18.01 42.78 -6.40
CA ALA A 192 -18.72 43.21 -5.19
C ALA A 192 -19.07 44.72 -5.22
N ILE A 193 -18.18 45.55 -5.74
CA ILE A 193 -18.45 46.98 -5.94
C ILE A 193 -19.58 47.17 -6.96
N ALA A 194 -19.54 46.47 -8.09
CA ALA A 194 -20.59 46.53 -9.11
C ALA A 194 -21.96 46.11 -8.57
N ASP A 195 -22.02 45.04 -7.79
CA ASP A 195 -23.24 44.54 -7.16
C ASP A 195 -23.79 45.57 -6.13
N SER A 196 -22.92 46.18 -5.32
CA SER A 196 -23.33 47.22 -4.36
C SER A 196 -23.88 48.48 -5.05
N LEU A 197 -23.27 48.92 -6.15
CA LEU A 197 -23.74 50.06 -6.93
C LEU A 197 -25.09 49.78 -7.60
N ALA A 198 -25.29 48.55 -8.10
CA ALA A 198 -26.57 48.13 -8.64
C ALA A 198 -27.68 48.17 -7.58
N GLN A 199 -27.38 47.75 -6.35
CA GLN A 199 -28.31 47.79 -5.23
C GLN A 199 -28.67 49.23 -4.83
N VAL A 200 -27.69 50.14 -4.72
CA VAL A 200 -27.93 51.57 -4.44
C VAL A 200 -28.78 52.23 -5.54
N ALA A 201 -28.51 51.91 -6.81
CA ALA A 201 -29.29 52.42 -7.93
C ALA A 201 -30.75 51.90 -7.91
N ALA A 202 -30.98 50.66 -7.48
CA ALA A 202 -32.33 50.11 -7.30
C ALA A 202 -33.09 50.84 -6.18
N GLU A 203 -32.44 51.10 -5.05
CA GLU A 203 -33.05 51.86 -3.94
C GLU A 203 -33.39 53.30 -4.31
N LEU A 204 -32.52 53.99 -5.06
CA LEU A 204 -32.79 55.35 -5.53
C LEU A 204 -33.97 55.40 -6.50
N ARG A 205 -34.10 54.41 -7.40
CA ARG A 205 -35.27 54.30 -8.29
C ARG A 205 -36.55 54.03 -7.49
N ALA A 206 -36.50 53.14 -6.49
CA ALA A 206 -37.64 52.87 -5.62
C ALA A 206 -38.09 54.12 -4.84
N LYS A 207 -37.14 54.88 -4.29
CA LYS A 207 -37.42 56.16 -3.62
C LYS A 207 -38.02 57.20 -4.57
N ALA A 208 -37.48 57.34 -5.78
CA ALA A 208 -38.01 58.28 -6.78
C ALA A 208 -39.45 57.94 -7.20
N VAL A 209 -39.80 56.65 -7.31
CA VAL A 209 -41.17 56.21 -7.58
C VAL A 209 -42.09 56.54 -6.40
N ALA A 210 -41.65 56.26 -5.16
CA ALA A 210 -42.42 56.58 -3.96
C ALA A 210 -42.71 58.09 -3.83
N ASP A 211 -41.71 58.95 -4.05
CA ASP A 211 -41.86 60.41 -4.04
C ASP A 211 -42.81 60.92 -5.13
N SER A 212 -42.78 60.30 -6.31
CA SER A 212 -43.70 60.63 -7.41
C SER A 212 -45.15 60.30 -7.06
N ILE A 213 -45.38 59.13 -6.46
CA ILE A 213 -46.70 58.70 -5.99
C ILE A 213 -47.19 59.64 -4.88
N GLU A 214 -46.34 60.03 -3.92
CA GLU A 214 -46.72 60.96 -2.86
C GLU A 214 -47.10 62.35 -3.42
N LYS A 215 -46.31 62.89 -4.37
CA LYS A 215 -46.63 64.14 -5.06
C LYS A 215 -47.95 64.05 -5.83
N ALA A 216 -48.20 62.94 -6.52
CA ALA A 216 -49.45 62.70 -7.25
C ALA A 216 -50.65 62.68 -6.28
N ASN A 217 -50.53 61.98 -5.16
CA ASN A 217 -51.57 61.90 -4.12
C ASN A 217 -51.84 63.27 -3.48
N LYS A 218 -50.81 64.05 -3.15
CA LYS A 218 -50.97 65.44 -2.64
C LYS A 218 -51.66 66.35 -3.66
N LYS A 219 -51.38 66.18 -4.96
CA LYS A 219 -52.02 66.97 -6.04
C LYS A 219 -53.50 66.61 -6.20
N LEU A 220 -53.86 65.33 -6.10
CA LEU A 220 -55.24 64.86 -6.09
C LEU A 220 -56.03 65.39 -4.88
N ALA A 221 -55.43 65.33 -3.68
CA ALA A 221 -56.05 65.85 -2.47
C ALA A 221 -56.34 67.37 -2.54
N ARG A 222 -55.42 68.15 -3.13
CA ARG A 222 -55.64 69.60 -3.36
C ARG A 222 -56.74 69.89 -4.38
N LYS A 223 -56.86 69.09 -5.46
CA LYS A 223 -57.96 69.21 -6.43
C LYS A 223 -59.31 68.84 -5.82
N GLY A 224 -59.36 67.82 -4.95
CA GLY A 224 -60.57 67.42 -4.23
C GLY A 224 -61.11 68.50 -3.29
N LYS A 225 -60.21 69.25 -2.60
CA LYS A 225 -60.61 70.38 -1.75
C LYS A 225 -61.16 71.58 -2.53
N ARG A 226 -60.66 71.84 -3.74
CA ARG A 226 -61.12 72.94 -4.62
C ARG A 226 -62.49 72.72 -5.26
N LYS A 227 -63.03 71.49 -5.25
CA LYS A 227 -64.38 71.17 -5.76
C LYS A 227 -65.46 71.22 -4.68
N LYS A 228 -65.09 71.47 -3.41
CA LYS A 228 -66.00 71.47 -2.24
C LYS A 228 -66.14 72.84 -1.56
N ALA A 229 -65.54 73.88 -2.12
CA ALA A 229 -65.71 75.29 -1.72
C ALA A 229 -66.40 76.01 -2.88
#